data_AF-A0A7J7RUV6-F1
#
_entry.id   AF-A0A7J7RUV6-F1
#
_cell.length_a   1.000
_cell.length_b   1.000
_cell.length_c   1.000
_cell.angle_alpha   90.00
_cell.angle_beta   90.00
_cell.angle_gamma   90.00
#
_symmetry.space_group_name_H-M   'P 1'
#
loop_
_entity.id
_entity.type
_entity.pdbx_description
1 polymer ?
#
loop_
_entity_poly.entity_id
_entity_poly.type
_entity_poly.pdbx_seq_one_letter_code
_entity_poly.pdbx_strand_id
1 'polypeptide(L)'
;MHQDWLKAKVFKCKINNKAIPSPIERTISKAIGQVRPPQVYILGPHSDELARDKVSVTCLVKDFFPPDISVEWQSNGQPESETKYSSTPPQKDQEGSFFVYSKLTVDKARWQRGDPFTCEVMHEALHSHYAQKTISQNPGK
;
A
#
# COMPACT_ATOMS: atom_id res chain seq x y z
N MET A 1 3.75 -25.26 3.19
CA MET A 1 3.70 -24.06 2.33
C MET A 1 3.91 -22.78 3.14
N HIS A 2 2.99 -22.35 4.01
CA HIS A 2 3.16 -21.09 4.77
C HIS A 2 4.43 -21.06 5.65
N GLN A 3 4.67 -22.11 6.44
CA GLN A 3 5.87 -22.25 7.27
C GLN A 3 7.19 -22.24 6.47
N ASP A 4 7.16 -22.77 5.25
CA ASP A 4 8.32 -22.77 4.37
C ASP A 4 8.63 -21.35 3.86
N TRP A 5 7.60 -20.56 3.54
CA TRP A 5 7.74 -19.16 3.14
C TRP A 5 8.32 -18.31 4.26
N LEU A 6 7.82 -18.47 5.49
CA LEU A 6 8.32 -17.75 6.66
C LEU A 6 9.80 -18.06 6.95
N LYS A 7 10.24 -19.29 6.66
CA LYS A 7 11.64 -19.72 6.76
C LYS A 7 12.51 -19.30 5.56
N ALA A 8 12.00 -18.42 4.70
CA ALA A 8 12.68 -17.96 3.48
C ALA A 8 13.13 -19.11 2.56
N LYS A 9 12.37 -20.22 2.52
CA LYS A 9 12.63 -21.31 1.57
C LYS A 9 12.50 -20.78 0.13
N VAL A 10 13.43 -21.17 -0.73
CA VAL A 10 13.42 -20.79 -2.14
C VAL A 10 12.45 -21.69 -2.90
N PHE A 11 11.47 -21.09 -3.55
CA PHE A 11 10.54 -21.76 -4.46
C PHE A 11 11.00 -21.51 -5.89
N LYS A 12 11.12 -22.57 -6.69
CA LYS A 12 11.60 -22.51 -8.07
C LYS A 12 10.50 -22.95 -9.04
N CYS A 13 10.20 -22.12 -10.02
CA CYS A 13 9.38 -22.45 -11.19
C CYS A 13 10.31 -22.70 -12.38
N LYS A 14 10.10 -23.82 -13.07
CA LYS A 14 10.87 -24.22 -14.26
C LYS A 14 9.90 -24.49 -15.41
N ILE A 15 10.01 -23.71 -16.48
CA ILE A 15 9.17 -23.81 -17.68
C ILE A 15 9.99 -24.45 -18.79
N ASN A 16 9.44 -25.51 -19.40
CA ASN A 16 10.06 -26.20 -20.53
C ASN A 16 9.06 -26.29 -21.70
N ASN A 17 9.49 -25.95 -22.90
CA ASN A 17 8.66 -26.02 -24.12
C ASN A 17 9.57 -26.24 -25.33
N LYS A 18 9.08 -26.97 -26.34
CA LYS A 18 9.80 -27.23 -27.61
C LYS A 18 10.23 -25.96 -28.37
N ALA A 19 9.52 -24.84 -28.16
CA ALA A 19 9.82 -23.54 -28.77
C ALA A 19 10.93 -22.75 -28.04
N ILE A 20 11.42 -23.23 -26.89
CA ILE A 20 12.44 -22.54 -26.09
C ILE A 20 13.71 -23.42 -26.08
N PRO A 21 14.89 -22.89 -26.45
CA PRO A 21 16.11 -23.69 -26.58
C PRO A 21 16.61 -24.29 -25.25
N SER A 22 16.23 -23.69 -24.12
CA SER A 22 16.57 -24.17 -22.77
C SER A 22 15.45 -23.86 -21.78
N PRO A 23 15.24 -24.68 -20.73
CA PRO A 23 14.24 -24.40 -19.70
C PRO A 23 14.44 -23.03 -19.03
N ILE A 24 13.37 -22.25 -18.88
CA ILE A 24 13.38 -20.96 -18.16
C ILE A 24 13.14 -21.25 -16.68
N GLU A 25 14.04 -20.80 -15.82
CA GLU A 25 13.92 -20.92 -14.36
C GLU A 25 13.68 -19.55 -13.72
N ARG A 26 12.72 -19.49 -12.79
CA ARG A 26 12.44 -18.33 -11.94
C ARG A 26 12.32 -18.78 -10.49
N THR A 27 12.80 -17.95 -9.56
CA THR A 27 12.76 -18.24 -8.13
C THR A 27 12.11 -17.13 -7.35
N ILE A 28 11.36 -17.50 -6.31
CA ILE A 28 10.78 -16.58 -5.34
C ILE A 28 11.12 -17.05 -3.93
N SER A 29 11.32 -16.10 -3.02
CA SER A 29 11.52 -16.34 -1.59
C SER A 29 11.13 -15.09 -0.83
N LYS A 30 10.74 -15.24 0.43
CA LYS A 30 10.54 -14.11 1.33
C LYS A 30 11.83 -13.27 1.43
N ALA A 31 11.69 -11.95 1.44
CA ALA A 31 12.83 -11.07 1.67
C ALA A 31 13.43 -11.31 3.06
N ILE A 32 14.76 -11.41 3.12
CA ILE A 32 15.51 -11.66 4.36
C ILE A 32 15.94 -10.31 4.95
N GLY A 33 15.60 -10.08 6.20
CA GLY A 33 15.96 -8.86 6.92
C GLY A 33 15.16 -8.72 8.21
N GLN A 34 15.49 -7.70 9.00
CA GLN A 34 14.73 -7.36 10.19
C GLN A 34 13.37 -6.82 9.78
N VAL A 35 12.31 -7.49 10.22
CA VAL A 35 10.92 -7.08 10.00
C VAL A 35 10.66 -5.77 10.76
N ARG A 36 10.09 -4.76 10.07
CA ARG A 36 9.82 -3.43 10.62
C ARG A 36 8.38 -3.02 10.31
N PRO A 37 7.58 -2.59 11.31
CA PRO A 37 6.22 -2.14 11.10
C PRO A 37 6.17 -0.79 10.38
N PRO A 38 5.24 -0.60 9.42
CA PRO A 38 5.06 0.67 8.76
C PRO A 38 4.51 1.74 9.71
N GLN A 39 4.97 2.96 9.47
CA GLN A 39 4.31 4.17 9.95
C GLN A 39 3.35 4.68 8.87
N VAL A 40 2.10 4.91 9.26
CA VAL A 40 1.03 5.35 8.34
C VAL A 40 0.69 6.81 8.63
N TYR A 41 0.78 7.63 7.59
CA TYR A 41 0.43 9.05 7.59
C TYR A 41 -0.60 9.31 6.50
N ILE A 42 -1.56 10.18 6.79
CA ILE A 42 -2.59 10.58 5.84
C ILE A 42 -2.58 12.10 5.67
N LEU A 43 -2.58 12.54 4.43
CA LEU A 43 -2.47 13.93 4.02
C LEU A 43 -3.73 14.31 3.25
N GLY A 44 -4.30 15.45 3.61
CA GLY A 44 -5.44 16.02 2.89
C GLY A 44 -5.04 16.59 1.53
N PRO A 45 -6.02 17.07 0.75
CA PRO A 45 -5.78 17.76 -0.50
C PRO A 45 -4.85 18.96 -0.35
N HIS A 46 -3.99 19.16 -1.35
CA HIS A 46 -3.21 20.40 -1.46
C HIS A 46 -4.14 21.59 -1.71
N SER A 47 -3.79 22.78 -1.20
CA SER A 47 -4.63 23.99 -1.36
C SER A 47 -4.96 24.30 -2.82
N ASP A 48 -4.02 24.06 -3.72
CA ASP A 48 -4.20 24.32 -5.16
C ASP A 48 -5.22 23.38 -5.83
N GLU A 49 -5.49 22.21 -5.24
CA GLU A 49 -6.55 21.31 -5.72
C GLU A 49 -7.93 21.78 -5.28
N LEU A 50 -8.04 22.64 -4.26
CA LEU A 50 -9.32 23.13 -3.76
C LEU A 50 -10.03 24.03 -4.79
N ALA A 51 -9.37 24.49 -5.85
CA ALA A 51 -10.01 25.18 -6.96
C ALA A 51 -10.63 24.23 -8.01
N ARG A 52 -10.37 22.91 -7.92
CA ARG A 52 -10.79 21.89 -8.89
C ARG A 52 -12.05 21.14 -8.42
N ASP A 53 -12.67 20.39 -9.33
CA ASP A 53 -13.84 19.55 -9.00
C ASP A 53 -13.48 18.25 -8.27
N LYS A 54 -12.23 17.80 -8.41
CA LYS A 54 -11.69 16.60 -7.77
C LYS A 54 -10.44 16.96 -6.97
N VAL A 55 -10.27 16.25 -5.85
CA VAL A 55 -9.17 16.41 -4.92
C VAL A 55 -8.54 15.06 -4.60
N SER A 56 -7.30 15.09 -4.15
CA SER A 56 -6.49 13.92 -3.82
C SER A 56 -6.33 13.81 -2.30
N VAL A 57 -6.57 12.62 -1.76
CA VAL A 57 -6.14 12.25 -0.41
C VAL A 57 -4.96 11.31 -0.55
N THR A 58 -3.88 11.56 0.19
CA THR A 58 -2.63 10.78 0.04
C THR A 58 -2.30 10.06 1.33
N CYS A 59 -1.99 8.77 1.23
CA CYS A 59 -1.47 7.95 2.31
C CYS A 59 0.02 7.69 2.07
N LEU A 60 0.85 8.14 3.00
CA LEU A 60 2.26 7.82 3.06
C LEU A 60 2.46 6.69 4.08
N VAL A 61 2.99 5.57 3.61
CA VAL A 61 3.36 4.43 4.44
C VAL A 61 4.87 4.27 4.34
N LYS A 62 5.61 4.38 5.46
CA LYS A 62 7.08 4.40 5.45
C LYS A 62 7.71 3.59 6.57
N ASP A 63 9.03 3.43 6.51
CA ASP A 63 9.90 2.77 7.49
C ASP A 63 9.62 1.28 7.68
N PHE A 64 9.07 0.60 6.67
CA PHE A 64 8.69 -0.81 6.76
C PHE A 64 9.66 -1.76 6.05
N PHE A 65 9.67 -3.01 6.49
CA PHE A 65 10.35 -4.12 5.82
C PHE A 65 9.64 -5.42 6.22
N PRO A 66 9.39 -6.39 5.31
CA PRO A 66 9.76 -6.48 3.90
C PRO A 66 8.95 -5.56 2.98
N PRO A 67 9.29 -5.46 1.67
CA PRO A 67 8.56 -4.61 0.72
C PRO A 67 7.13 -5.06 0.42
N ASP A 68 6.77 -6.33 0.70
CA ASP A 68 5.42 -6.86 0.49
C ASP A 68 4.41 -6.15 1.40
N ILE A 69 3.48 -5.41 0.80
CA ILE A 69 2.48 -4.59 1.51
C ILE A 69 1.20 -4.47 0.68
N SER A 70 0.03 -4.37 1.34
CA SER A 70 -1.23 -3.96 0.70
C SER A 70 -1.67 -2.61 1.25
N VAL A 71 -2.16 -1.74 0.37
CA VAL A 71 -2.74 -0.44 0.72
C VAL A 71 -4.06 -0.28 -0.02
N GLU A 72 -5.14 -0.20 0.73
CA GLU A 72 -6.50 -0.06 0.23
C GLU A 72 -7.16 1.20 0.83
N TRP A 73 -8.27 1.61 0.23
CA TRP A 73 -9.02 2.77 0.68
C TRP A 73 -10.47 2.41 0.94
N GLN A 74 -11.02 2.98 2.00
CA GLN A 74 -12.44 2.98 2.26
C GLN A 74 -12.95 4.39 2.57
N SER A 75 -14.24 4.59 2.41
CA SER A 75 -14.94 5.80 2.83
C SER A 75 -16.28 5.44 3.45
N ASN A 76 -16.66 6.10 4.54
CA ASN A 76 -17.90 5.78 5.27
C ASN A 76 -18.07 4.28 5.59
N GLY A 77 -16.98 3.57 5.90
CA GLY A 77 -17.03 2.13 6.20
C GLY A 77 -17.17 1.22 4.96
N GLN A 78 -17.08 1.76 3.75
CA GLN A 78 -17.24 1.02 2.49
C GLN A 78 -15.98 1.12 1.63
N PRO A 79 -15.50 0.02 1.02
CA PRO A 79 -14.35 0.04 0.13
C PRO A 79 -14.53 1.02 -1.05
N GLU A 80 -13.50 1.81 -1.36
CA GLU A 80 -13.45 2.58 -2.58
C GLU A 80 -13.06 1.69 -3.77
N SER A 81 -13.51 2.07 -4.96
CA SER A 81 -13.11 1.35 -6.17
C SER A 81 -11.61 1.48 -6.41
N GLU A 82 -10.95 0.37 -6.71
CA GLU A 82 -9.53 0.30 -7.13
C GLU A 82 -9.21 1.22 -8.32
N THR A 83 -10.22 1.61 -9.12
CA THR A 83 -10.03 2.56 -10.22
C THR A 83 -9.81 4.01 -9.77
N LYS A 84 -10.10 4.34 -8.50
CA LYS A 84 -9.99 5.69 -7.94
C LYS A 84 -8.68 5.95 -7.22
N TYR A 85 -7.92 4.91 -6.91
CA TYR A 85 -6.65 5.05 -6.22
C TYR A 85 -5.54 4.29 -6.91
N SER A 86 -4.32 4.73 -6.67
CA SER A 86 -3.12 4.07 -7.18
C SER A 86 -2.01 4.21 -6.17
N SER A 87 -1.22 3.15 -6.02
CA SER A 87 -0.07 3.10 -5.12
C SER A 87 1.22 3.02 -5.93
N THR A 88 2.24 3.75 -5.50
CA THR A 88 3.59 3.57 -6.05
C THR A 88 4.11 2.18 -5.72
N PRO A 89 5.02 1.59 -6.53
CA PRO A 89 5.75 0.42 -6.08
C PRO A 89 6.54 0.74 -4.79
N PRO A 90 6.81 -0.25 -3.91
CA PRO A 90 7.68 -0.04 -2.75
C PRO A 90 9.04 0.48 -3.17
N GLN A 91 9.40 1.65 -2.67
CA GLN A 91 10.70 2.29 -2.92
C GLN A 91 11.57 2.14 -1.68
N LYS A 92 12.84 1.80 -1.89
CA LYS A 92 13.80 1.65 -0.80
C LYS A 92 14.35 3.02 -0.39
N ASP A 93 14.37 3.30 0.90
CA ASP A 93 14.99 4.50 1.46
C ASP A 93 16.51 4.31 1.72
N GLN A 94 17.16 5.36 2.23
CA GLN A 94 18.59 5.36 2.53
C GLN A 94 18.95 4.43 3.71
N GLU A 95 18.00 4.17 4.62
CA GLU A 95 18.18 3.31 5.80
C GLU A 95 17.88 1.82 5.50
N GLY A 96 17.46 1.54 4.27
CA GLY A 96 17.18 0.21 3.76
C GLY A 96 15.77 -0.30 4.06
N SER A 97 14.91 0.51 4.67
CA SER A 97 13.47 0.28 4.74
C SER A 97 12.78 0.71 3.44
N PHE A 98 11.48 0.48 3.37
CA PHE A 98 10.65 0.80 2.23
C PHE A 98 9.59 1.85 2.59
N PHE A 99 9.16 2.58 1.56
CA PHE A 99 7.99 3.44 1.62
C PHE A 99 7.12 3.28 0.36
N VAL A 100 5.83 3.59 0.49
CA VAL A 100 4.87 3.71 -0.60
C VAL A 100 4.01 4.95 -0.40
N TYR A 101 3.59 5.54 -1.52
CA TYR A 101 2.52 6.54 -1.56
C TYR A 101 1.30 5.92 -2.21
N SER A 102 0.14 6.03 -1.58
CA SER A 102 -1.15 5.73 -2.19
C SER A 102 -1.97 6.99 -2.34
N LYS A 103 -2.47 7.28 -3.53
CA LYS A 103 -3.26 8.48 -3.83
C LYS A 103 -4.68 8.09 -4.22
N LEU A 104 -5.65 8.49 -3.42
CA LEU A 104 -7.08 8.37 -3.72
C LEU A 104 -7.61 9.68 -4.32
N THR A 105 -8.29 9.59 -5.45
CA THR A 105 -8.94 10.76 -6.08
C THR A 105 -10.45 10.72 -5.80
N VAL A 106 -10.99 11.81 -5.24
CA VAL A 106 -12.41 11.92 -4.86
C VAL A 106 -13.01 13.23 -5.36
N ASP A 107 -14.33 13.28 -5.46
CA ASP A 107 -15.03 14.54 -5.77
C ASP A 107 -14.89 15.51 -4.60
N LYS A 108 -14.57 16.77 -4.90
CA LYS A 108 -14.38 17.83 -3.90
C LYS A 108 -15.59 17.98 -2.98
N ALA A 109 -16.80 17.79 -3.50
CA ALA A 109 -18.03 17.84 -2.71
C ALA A 109 -18.06 16.80 -1.57
N ARG A 110 -17.45 15.62 -1.77
CA ARG A 110 -17.36 14.57 -0.73
C ARG A 110 -16.38 14.99 0.36
N TRP A 111 -15.23 15.51 -0.03
CA TRP A 111 -14.26 16.10 0.89
C TRP A 111 -14.87 17.24 1.71
N GLN A 112 -15.57 18.16 1.03
CA GLN A 112 -16.19 19.33 1.66
C GLN A 112 -17.34 19.01 2.60
N ARG A 113 -18.06 17.91 2.33
CA ARG A 113 -19.07 17.38 3.24
C ARG A 113 -18.47 16.82 4.53
N GLY A 114 -17.16 16.54 4.55
CA GLY A 114 -16.48 15.95 5.69
C GLY A 114 -16.57 14.43 5.72
N ASP A 115 -16.75 13.77 4.56
CA ASP A 115 -16.67 12.32 4.48
C ASP A 115 -15.33 11.83 5.08
N PRO A 116 -15.34 10.79 5.94
CA PRO A 116 -14.13 10.14 6.40
C PRO A 116 -13.55 9.27 5.27
N PHE A 117 -12.28 9.50 4.96
CA PHE A 117 -11.48 8.66 4.07
C PHE A 117 -10.42 7.95 4.88
N THR A 118 -10.39 6.62 4.79
CA THR A 118 -9.47 5.78 5.56
C THR A 118 -8.54 5.04 4.62
N CYS A 119 -7.24 5.18 4.86
CA CYS A 119 -6.20 4.34 4.29
C CYS A 119 -6.02 3.10 5.17
N GLU A 120 -6.20 1.92 4.59
CA GLU A 120 -6.05 0.63 5.23
C GLU A 120 -4.77 -0.04 4.75
N VAL A 121 -3.94 -0.48 5.68
CA VAL A 121 -2.61 -1.00 5.41
C VAL A 121 -2.49 -2.39 6.00
N MET A 122 -2.14 -3.36 5.15
CA MET A 122 -1.80 -4.72 5.58
C MET A 122 -0.32 -4.99 5.39
N HIS A 123 0.35 -5.39 6.48
CA HIS A 123 1.79 -5.67 6.48
C HIS A 123 2.12 -6.70 7.56
N GLU A 124 3.05 -7.62 7.27
CA GLU A 124 3.34 -8.75 8.19
C GLU A 124 3.84 -8.32 9.57
N ALA A 125 4.45 -7.13 9.66
CA ALA A 125 5.05 -6.61 10.88
C ALA A 125 4.04 -5.91 11.81
N LEU A 126 2.83 -5.63 11.33
CA LEU A 126 1.79 -4.97 12.12
C LEU A 126 1.12 -5.95 13.10
N HIS A 127 0.62 -5.41 14.21
CA HIS A 127 -0.26 -6.16 15.09
C HIS A 127 -1.52 -6.58 14.31
N SER A 128 -1.88 -7.86 14.37
CA SER A 128 -2.95 -8.44 13.55
C SER A 128 -2.80 -8.20 12.04
N HIS A 129 -1.58 -7.91 11.58
CA HIS A 129 -1.23 -7.60 10.21
C HIS A 129 -1.95 -6.40 9.59
N TYR A 130 -2.48 -5.48 10.42
CA TYR A 130 -3.35 -4.41 9.95
C TYR A 130 -3.13 -3.09 10.71
N ALA A 131 -3.22 -1.97 9.99
CA ALA A 131 -3.28 -0.62 10.54
C ALA A 131 -4.12 0.27 9.63
N GLN A 132 -4.70 1.33 10.18
CA GLN A 132 -5.46 2.29 9.40
C GLN A 132 -5.24 3.73 9.87
N LYS A 133 -5.44 4.68 8.97
CA LYS A 133 -5.50 6.11 9.28
C LYS A 133 -6.63 6.77 8.51
N THR A 134 -7.39 7.61 9.21
CA THR A 134 -8.55 8.31 8.67
C THR A 134 -8.31 9.81 8.64
N ILE A 135 -8.85 10.47 7.62
CA ILE A 135 -8.88 11.93 7.51
C ILE A 135 -10.25 12.39 7.03
N SER A 136 -10.67 13.57 7.49
CA SER A 136 -11.83 14.32 6.99
C SER A 136 -11.52 15.81 7.07
N GLN A 137 -12.27 16.64 6.34
CA GLN A 137 -12.06 18.09 6.37
C GLN A 137 -12.34 18.70 7.75
N ASN A 138 -13.26 18.11 8.52
CA ASN A 138 -13.63 18.55 9.87
C ASN A 138 -13.41 17.38 10.85
N PRO A 139 -12.20 17.20 11.39
CA PRO A 139 -11.97 16.20 12.43
C PRO A 139 -12.67 16.65 13.72
N GLY A 140 -13.87 16.11 13.96
CA GLY A 140 -14.59 16.26 15.24
C GLY A 140 -15.20 17.63 15.50
N LYS A 141 -16.38 17.87 14.93
CA LYS A 141 -17.36 18.79 15.51
C LYS A 141 -18.50 17.99 16.11
#